data_AF-A0A9E3LL29-F1
#
_entry.id   AF-A0A9E3LL29-F1
#
_cell.length_a   1.000
_cell.length_b   1.000
_cell.length_c   1.000
_cell.angle_alpha   90.00
_cell.angle_beta   90.00
_cell.angle_gamma   90.00
#
_symmetry.space_group_name_H-M   'P 1'
#
loop_
_entity.id
_entity.type
_entity.pdbx_description
1 polymer ?
#
loop_
_entity_poly.entity_id
_entity_poly.type
_entity_poly.pdbx_seq_one_letter_code
_entity_poly.pdbx_strand_id
1 'polypeptide(L)'
;VLKDPSVKSVFINIFGGITRGEEVANGIVEATERLGDFPQKLVVRLDGTNAEEGRRILEEADLPSVVTAPTMDEAAEKAVSLASNA
;
A
#
# COMPACT_ATOMS: atom_id res chain seq x y z
N VAL A 1 6.34 -12.70 -1.94
CA VAL A 1 5.28 -12.04 -2.74
C VAL A 1 5.87 -11.45 -4.02
N LEU A 2 6.64 -10.36 -4.00
CA LEU A 2 7.11 -9.68 -5.23
C LEU A 2 8.02 -10.51 -6.16
N LYS A 3 8.63 -11.59 -5.66
CA LYS A 3 9.43 -12.53 -6.47
C LYS A 3 8.61 -13.51 -7.31
N ASP A 4 7.30 -13.60 -7.05
CA ASP A 4 6.42 -14.50 -7.79
C ASP A 4 6.00 -13.82 -9.11
N PRO A 5 6.34 -14.42 -10.27
CA PRO A 5 6.05 -13.82 -11.58
C PRO A 5 4.55 -13.76 -11.91
N SER A 6 3.70 -14.50 -11.19
CA SER A 6 2.24 -14.45 -11.35
C SER A 6 1.62 -13.23 -10.67
N VAL A 7 2.34 -12.57 -9.76
CA VAL A 7 1.82 -11.42 -9.02
C VAL A 7 1.91 -10.16 -9.88
N LYS A 8 0.74 -9.57 -10.15
CA LYS A 8 0.56 -8.35 -10.96
C LYS A 8 0.30 -7.09 -10.13
N SER A 9 -0.40 -7.25 -9.01
CA SER A 9 -0.67 -6.20 -8.03
C SER A 9 -0.61 -6.79 -6.62
N VAL A 10 -0.29 -5.97 -5.63
CA VAL A 10 -0.37 -6.37 -4.21
C VAL A 10 -1.35 -5.45 -3.51
N PHE A 11 -2.36 -6.02 -2.85
CA PHE A 11 -3.25 -5.27 -1.98
C PHE A 11 -2.84 -5.50 -0.52
N ILE A 12 -2.43 -4.43 0.14
CA ILE A 12 -2.07 -4.38 1.57
C ILE A 12 -3.26 -3.76 2.31
N ASN A 13 -3.97 -4.58 3.07
CA ASN A 13 -5.07 -4.13 3.93
C ASN A 13 -4.67 -4.27 5.39
N ILE A 14 -4.53 -3.14 6.09
CA ILE A 14 -4.18 -3.12 7.51
C ILE A 14 -5.30 -2.47 8.30
N PHE A 15 -5.90 -3.24 9.20
CA PHE A 15 -6.72 -2.73 10.28
C PHE A 15 -5.81 -2.61 11.52
N GLY A 16 -5.43 -1.38 11.83
CA GLY A 16 -4.76 -1.00 13.05
C GLY A 16 -5.66 -1.18 14.27
N GLY A 17 -5.02 -1.18 15.42
CA GLY A 17 -5.67 -1.29 16.73
C GLY A 17 -4.64 -0.89 17.78
N ILE A 18 -3.77 -1.84 18.14
CA ILE A 18 -2.58 -1.56 18.97
C ILE A 18 -1.48 -0.90 18.13
N THR A 19 -1.19 -1.45 16.95
CA THR A 19 -0.23 -0.86 16.02
C THR A 19 -0.82 0.39 15.38
N ARG A 20 -0.05 1.46 15.35
CA ARG A 20 -0.48 2.79 14.87
C ARG A 20 -0.23 2.91 13.37
N GLY A 21 -1.15 3.52 12.63
CA GLY A 21 -1.12 3.62 11.18
C GLY A 21 0.13 4.30 10.63
N GLU A 22 0.68 5.27 11.34
CA GLU A 22 1.94 5.94 10.98
C GLU A 22 3.15 5.01 11.04
N GLU A 23 3.21 4.08 11.99
CA GLU A 23 4.31 3.12 12.08
C GLU A 23 4.28 2.16 10.89
N VAL A 24 3.08 1.71 10.52
CA VAL A 24 2.86 0.86 9.35
C VAL A 24 3.23 1.61 8.06
N ALA A 25 2.80 2.86 7.92
CA ALA A 25 3.13 3.68 6.76
C ALA A 25 4.64 3.89 6.60
N ASN A 26 5.33 4.25 7.68
CA ASN A 26 6.80 4.40 7.68
C ASN A 26 7.51 3.09 7.30
N GLY A 27 7.03 1.95 7.80
CA GLY A 27 7.56 0.64 7.42
C GLY A 27 7.36 0.31 5.93
N ILE A 28 6.24 0.73 5.34
CA ILE A 28 5.99 0.60 3.90
C ILE A 28 6.97 1.48 3.12
N VAL A 29 7.16 2.74 3.50
CA VAL A 29 8.12 3.65 2.85
C VAL A 29 9.52 3.05 2.86
N GLU A 30 10.02 2.65 4.05
CA GLU A 30 11.36 2.05 4.19
C GLU A 30 11.49 0.77 3.34
N ALA A 31 10.48 -0.09 3.35
CA ALA A 31 10.50 -1.31 2.56
C ALA A 31 10.56 -1.02 1.06
N THR A 32 9.81 -0.02 0.59
CA THR A 32 9.74 0.35 -0.83
C THR A 32 11.08 0.91 -1.30
N GLU A 33 11.72 1.78 -0.51
CA GLU A 33 13.05 2.31 -0.80
C GLU A 33 14.12 1.21 -0.84
N ARG A 34 14.06 0.25 0.10
CA ARG A 34 15.02 -0.86 0.18
C ARG A 34 14.87 -1.87 -0.96
N LEU A 35 13.64 -2.07 -1.43
CA LEU A 35 13.34 -2.99 -2.54
C LEU A 35 13.68 -2.37 -3.89
N GLY A 36 13.65 -1.04 -4.01
CA GLY A 36 13.89 -0.32 -5.25
C GLY A 36 12.75 -0.55 -6.25
N ASP A 37 13.10 -0.55 -7.54
CA ASP A 37 12.11 -0.69 -8.61
C ASP A 37 11.58 -2.12 -8.73
N PHE A 38 10.25 -2.26 -8.67
CA PHE A 38 9.53 -3.49 -8.98
C PHE A 38 8.30 -3.17 -9.85
N PRO A 39 7.90 -4.07 -10.76
CA PRO A 39 6.87 -3.78 -11.75
C PRO A 39 5.45 -3.74 -11.16
N GLN A 40 5.22 -4.40 -10.03
CA GLN A 40 3.89 -4.46 -9.40
C GLN A 40 3.53 -3.14 -8.72
N LYS A 41 2.23 -2.83 -8.68
CA LYS A 41 1.71 -1.75 -7.83
C LYS A 41 1.24 -2.28 -6.48
N LEU A 42 1.54 -1.52 -5.42
CA LEU A 42 1.06 -1.75 -4.07
C LEU A 42 -0.15 -0.85 -3.82
N VAL A 43 -1.33 -1.44 -3.65
CA VAL A 43 -2.51 -0.72 -3.17
C VAL A 43 -2.57 -0.86 -1.67
N VAL A 44 -2.57 0.24 -0.93
CA VAL A 44 -2.53 0.26 0.53
C VAL A 44 -3.81 0.86 1.08
N ARG A 45 -4.43 0.14 2.01
CA ARG A 45 -5.54 0.63 2.80
C ARG A 45 -5.19 0.50 4.28
N LEU A 46 -5.19 1.64 4.97
CA LEU A 46 -4.95 1.76 6.41
C LEU A 46 -6.25 2.18 7.08
N ASP A 47 -6.60 1.49 8.16
CA ASP A 47 -7.73 1.83 9.02
C ASP A 47 -7.35 1.59 10.49
N GLY A 48 -8.11 2.14 11.44
CA GLY A 48 -7.83 2.06 12.88
C GLY A 48 -6.99 3.24 13.41
N THR A 49 -6.25 3.01 14.50
CA THR A 49 -5.50 4.06 15.21
C THR A 49 -4.54 4.79 14.28
N ASN A 50 -4.70 6.13 14.17
CA ASN A 50 -3.87 7.01 13.33
C ASN A 50 -3.78 6.62 11.84
N ALA A 51 -4.82 5.99 11.30
CA ALA A 51 -4.87 5.65 9.88
C ALA A 51 -4.86 6.88 8.95
N GLU A 52 -5.39 8.03 9.39
CA GLU A 52 -5.32 9.28 8.63
C GLU A 52 -3.88 9.76 8.48
N GLU A 53 -3.12 9.78 9.58
CA GLU A 53 -1.69 10.15 9.56
C GLU A 53 -0.86 9.18 8.72
N GLY A 54 -1.11 7.87 8.85
CA GLY A 54 -0.44 6.87 8.00
C GLY A 54 -0.70 7.08 6.51
N ARG A 55 -1.92 7.45 6.12
CA ARG A 55 -2.24 7.76 4.72
C ARG A 55 -1.51 9.02 4.24
N ARG A 56 -1.46 10.05 5.08
CA ARG A 56 -0.73 11.28 4.79
C ARG A 56 0.76 11.03 4.56
N ILE A 57 1.40 10.19 5.39
CA ILE A 57 2.81 9.81 5.22
C ILE A 57 3.04 9.14 3.86
N LEU A 58 2.15 8.23 3.45
CA LEU A 58 2.26 7.55 2.16
C LEU A 58 2.05 8.50 0.97
N GLU A 59 1.15 9.48 1.10
CA GLU A 59 0.90 10.50 0.09
C GLU A 59 2.07 11.49 -0.03
N GLU A 60 2.65 11.92 1.10
CA GLU A 60 3.80 12.83 1.13
C GLU A 60 5.09 12.16 0.64
N ALA A 61 5.23 10.85 0.81
CA ALA A 61 6.37 10.09 0.30
C ALA A 61 6.38 9.96 -1.24
N ASP A 62 5.25 10.25 -1.91
CA ASP A 62 5.10 10.27 -3.37
C ASP A 62 5.72 9.05 -4.09
N LEU A 63 5.48 7.87 -3.52
CA LEU A 63 6.10 6.63 -3.97
C LEU A 63 5.42 6.15 -5.28
N PRO A 64 6.13 6.04 -6.42
CA PRO A 64 5.51 5.73 -7.71
C PRO A 64 4.81 4.36 -7.77
N SER A 65 5.26 3.41 -6.94
CA SER A 65 4.73 2.04 -6.86
C SER A 65 3.59 1.89 -5.85
N VAL A 66 3.26 2.92 -5.07
CA VAL A 66 2.26 2.86 -4.00
C VAL A 66 1.02 3.68 -4.37
N VAL A 67 -0.16 3.14 -4.10
CA VAL A 67 -1.45 3.80 -4.29
C VAL A 67 -2.26 3.64 -3.02
N THR A 68 -2.75 4.73 -2.44
CA THR A 68 -3.59 4.69 -1.25
C THR A 68 -5.08 4.58 -1.60
N ALA A 69 -5.84 3.95 -0.71
CA ALA A 69 -7.30 3.88 -0.77
C ALA A 69 -7.90 3.96 0.64
N PRO A 70 -8.95 4.78 0.85
CA PRO A 70 -9.57 4.96 2.16
C PRO A 70 -10.48 3.80 2.57
N THR A 71 -11.15 3.15 1.61
CA THR A 71 -12.12 2.08 1.86
C THR A 71 -11.64 0.75 1.31
N MET A 72 -12.18 -0.35 1.86
CA MET A 72 -11.83 -1.70 1.40
C MET A 72 -12.27 -1.93 -0.04
N ASP A 73 -13.47 -1.45 -0.41
CA ASP A 73 -14.03 -1.60 -1.76
C ASP A 73 -13.19 -0.85 -2.79
N GLU A 74 -12.85 0.42 -2.53
CA GLU A 74 -11.99 1.20 -3.43
C GLU A 74 -10.60 0.57 -3.58
N ALA A 75 -10.04 0.04 -2.50
CA ALA A 75 -8.73 -0.60 -2.54
C ALA A 75 -8.76 -1.89 -3.37
N ALA A 76 -9.81 -2.69 -3.22
CA ALA A 76 -10.00 -3.90 -4.00
C ALA A 76 -10.20 -3.58 -5.50
N GLU A 77 -11.05 -2.62 -5.83
CA GLU A 77 -11.28 -2.17 -7.22
C GLU A 77 -9.99 -1.67 -7.87
N LYS A 78 -9.21 -0.83 -7.16
CA LYS A 78 -7.91 -0.35 -7.66
C LYS A 78 -6.94 -1.50 -7.88
N ALA A 79 -6.85 -2.44 -6.94
CA ALA A 79 -5.94 -3.58 -7.07
C ALA A 79 -6.28 -4.45 -8.29
N VAL A 80 -7.57 -4.77 -8.49
CA VAL A 80 -8.04 -5.53 -9.66
C VAL A 80 -7.77 -4.78 -10.97
N SER A 81 -8.05 -3.48 -10.99
CA SER A 81 -7.80 -2.64 -12.16
C SER A 81 -6.30 -2.61 -12.52
N LEU A 82 -5.43 -2.43 -11.53
CA LEU A 82 -3.99 -2.43 -11.73
C LEU A 82 -3.45 -3.81 -12.14
N ALA A 83 -4.01 -4.90 -11.62
CA ALA A 83 -3.64 -6.25 -12.03
C ALA A 83 -4.03 -6.55 -13.48
N SER A 84 -5.18 -6.04 -13.92
CA SER A 84 -5.71 -6.28 -15.27
C SER A 84 -4.95 -5.50 -16.36
N ASN A 85 -4.28 -4.41 -15.98
CA ASN A 85 -3.53 -3.53 -16.86
C ASN A 85 -2.00 -3.78 -16.83
N ALA A 86 -1.54 -4.88 -16.19
CA ALA A 86 -0.13 -5.20 -15.93
C ALA A 86 0.36 -6.50 -16.62
#